data_AF-A0A2X4TIT5-F1
#
_entry.id   AF-A0A2X4TIT5-F1
#
_cell.length_a   1.000
_cell.length_b   1.000
_cell.length_c   1.000
_cell.angle_alpha   90.00
_cell.angle_beta   90.00
_cell.angle_gamma   90.00
#
_symmetry.space_group_name_H-M   'P 1'
#
loop_
_entity.id
_entity.type
_entity.pdbx_description
1 polymer ?
#
loop_
_entity_poly.entity_id
_entity_poly.type
_entity_poly.pdbx_seq_one_letter_code
_entity_poly.pdbx_strand_id
1 'polypeptide(L)' 'MDLLCSVACDHVTYRITKGEDLREQNYMGLHTVGRGSERSPVLLALDYNPTGDKDAPVYACLVGKGITF' A
#
# COMPACT_ATOMS: atom_id res chain seq x y z
N MET A 1 -1.50 5.46 -16.02
CA MET A 1 -0.73 6.63 -15.56
C MET A 1 -0.29 6.35 -14.14
N ASP A 2 1.01 6.23 -13.91
CA ASP A 2 1.54 6.11 -12.56
C ASP A 2 1.57 7.51 -11.92
N LEU A 3 0.52 7.82 -11.15
CA LEU A 3 0.39 9.12 -10.49
C LEU A 3 1.56 9.40 -9.54
N LEU A 4 2.19 8.36 -8.98
CA LEU A 4 3.25 8.52 -7.99
C LEU A 4 4.57 8.96 -8.63
N CYS A 5 4.90 8.39 -9.79
CA CYS A 5 6.07 8.80 -10.55
C CYS A 5 5.96 10.22 -11.11
N SER A 6 4.76 10.78 -11.24
CA SER A 6 4.60 12.19 -11.61
C SER A 6 5.05 13.19 -10.54
N VAL A 7 5.21 12.73 -9.29
CA VAL A 7 5.52 13.59 -8.13
C VAL A 7 6.95 13.39 -7.62
N ALA A 8 7.41 12.14 -7.47
CA ALA A 8 8.73 11.86 -6.89
C ALA A 8 9.25 10.44 -7.22
N CYS A 9 9.31 10.07 -8.51
CA CYS A 9 9.61 8.70 -8.96
C CYS A 9 10.89 8.11 -8.33
N ASP A 10 11.96 8.90 -8.17
CA ASP A 10 13.25 8.41 -7.66
C ASP A 10 13.29 8.17 -6.14
N HIS A 11 12.34 8.76 -5.40
CA HIS A 11 12.28 8.70 -3.95
C HIS A 11 11.06 7.92 -3.43
N VAL A 12 10.22 7.42 -4.33
CA VAL A 12 9.02 6.65 -3.98
C VAL A 12 9.23 5.19 -4.36
N THR A 13 9.07 4.32 -3.38
CA THR A 13 8.92 2.89 -3.61
C THR A 13 7.59 2.43 -3.06
N TYR A 14 7.04 1.36 -3.63
CA TYR A 14 5.76 0.83 -3.16
C TYR A 14 5.66 -0.67 -3.34
N ARG A 15 4.78 -1.27 -2.54
CA ARG A 15 4.40 -2.67 -2.62
C ARG A 15 2.88 -2.77 -2.58
N ILE A 16 2.34 -3.60 -3.47
CA ILE A 16 0.92 -3.91 -3.53
C ILE A 16 0.72 -5.37 -3.14
N THR A 17 -0.06 -5.61 -2.09
CA THR A 17 -0.55 -6.95 -1.73
C THR A 17 -2.05 -7.00 -2.02
N LYS A 18 -2.53 -8.03 -2.73
CA LYS A 18 -3.93 -8.09 -3.18
C LYS A 18 -4.53 -9.48 -3.04
N GLY A 19 -5.85 -9.56 -2.91
CA GLY A 19 -6.57 -10.83 -2.95
C GLY A 19 -6.09 -11.82 -1.88
N GLU A 20 -5.84 -13.08 -2.26
CA GLU A 20 -5.44 -14.15 -1.34
C GLU A 20 -4.09 -13.91 -0.65
N ASP A 21 -3.17 -13.16 -1.26
CA ASP A 21 -1.90 -12.80 -0.63
C ASP A 21 -2.12 -12.04 0.69
N LEU A 22 -3.23 -11.30 0.80
CA LEU A 22 -3.61 -10.64 2.05
C LEU A 22 -3.95 -11.66 3.14
N ARG A 23 -4.62 -12.76 2.79
CA ARG A 23 -4.91 -13.85 3.74
C ARG A 23 -3.64 -14.57 4.14
N GLU A 24 -2.78 -14.90 3.18
CA GLU A 24 -1.51 -15.60 3.41
C GLU A 24 -0.54 -14.79 4.28
N GLN A 25 -0.55 -13.46 4.14
CA GLN A 25 0.26 -12.54 4.95
C GLN A 25 -0.46 -12.07 6.23
N ASN A 26 -1.56 -12.72 6.64
CA ASN A 26 -2.33 -12.43 7.85
C ASN A 26 -3.00 -11.04 7.93
N TYR A 27 -3.24 -10.36 6.80
CA TYR A 27 -4.07 -9.15 6.72
C TYR A 27 -5.58 -9.49 6.71
N MET A 28 -6.01 -10.27 7.70
CA MET A 28 -7.36 -10.88 7.75
C MET A 28 -8.49 -9.84 7.75
N GLY A 29 -8.31 -8.69 8.42
CA GLY A 29 -9.34 -7.66 8.47
C GLY A 29 -9.65 -7.09 7.08
N LEU A 30 -8.62 -6.75 6.31
CA LEU A 30 -8.78 -6.19 4.97
C LEU A 30 -9.31 -7.24 3.98
N HIS A 31 -8.80 -8.48 4.05
CA HIS A 31 -9.28 -9.58 3.23
C HIS A 31 -10.77 -9.88 3.49
N THR A 32 -11.15 -10.01 4.76
CA THR A 32 -12.53 -10.36 5.16
C THR A 32 -13.54 -9.30 4.71
N VAL A 33 -13.19 -8.02 4.80
CA VAL A 33 -14.08 -6.93 4.36
C VAL A 33 -14.25 -6.93 2.83
N GLY A 34 -13.16 -7.13 2.08
CA GLY A 34 -13.19 -6.99 0.61
C GLY A 34 -13.55 -8.26 -0.18
N ARG A 35 -13.46 -9.46 0.41
CA ARG A 35 -13.65 -10.73 -0.32
C ARG A 35 -15.05 -10.95 -0.91
N GLY A 36 -16.05 -10.19 -0.50
CA GLY A 36 -17.40 -10.25 -1.05
C GLY A 36 -17.57 -9.52 -2.39
N SER A 37 -16.59 -8.69 -2.78
CA SER A 37 -16.58 -7.95 -4.04
C SER A 37 -15.91 -8.75 -5.16
N GLU A 38 -16.39 -8.63 -6.41
CA GLU A 38 -15.69 -9.14 -7.59
C GLU A 38 -14.32 -8.46 -7.80
N ARG A 39 -14.18 -7.22 -7.30
CA ARG A 39 -12.90 -6.49 -7.26
C ARG A 39 -12.15 -6.86 -5.98
N SER A 40 -10.99 -7.50 -6.13
CA SER A 40 -10.20 -8.00 -5.00
C SER A 40 -9.75 -6.88 -4.05
N PRO A 41 -9.67 -7.13 -2.73
CA PRO A 41 -9.09 -6.19 -1.78
C PRO A 41 -7.61 -5.95 -2.05
N VAL A 42 -7.13 -4.76 -1.70
CA VAL A 42 -5.75 -4.32 -1.96
C VAL A 42 -5.19 -3.55 -0.75
N LEU A 43 -3.96 -3.88 -0.37
CA LEU A 43 -3.11 -3.08 0.51
C LEU A 43 -2.01 -2.42 -0.32
N LEU A 44 -1.96 -1.09 -0.30
CA LEU A 44 -0.83 -0.31 -0.82
C LEU A 44 0.06 0.10 0.36
N ALA A 45 1.31 -0.36 0.35
CA ALA A 45 2.36 0.14 1.23
C ALA A 45 3.29 1.01 0.38
N LEU A 46 3.28 2.31 0.63
CA LEU A 46 4.10 3.29 -0.09
C LEU A 46 5.11 3.89 0.88
N ASP A 47 6.36 3.98 0.42
CA ASP A 47 7.46 4.60 1.15
C ASP A 47 8.03 5.74 0.30
N TYR A 48 7.98 6.95 0.87
CA TYR A 48 8.65 8.12 0.33
C TYR A 48 9.87 8.41 1.18
N ASN A 49 11.05 8.19 0.59
CA ASN A 49 12.33 8.37 1.24
C ASN A 49 13.17 9.41 0.48
N PRO A 50 13.12 10.70 0.89
CA PRO A 50 13.87 11.76 0.23
C PRO A 50 15.39 11.65 0.45
N THR A 51 15.85 10.95 1.49
CA THR A 51 17.28 10.85 1.79
C THR A 51 17.98 9.75 0.98
N GLY A 52 17.21 8.75 0.52
CA GLY A 52 17.74 7.55 -0.15
C GLY A 52 18.44 6.56 0.79
N ASP A 53 18.58 6.90 2.07
CA ASP A 53 19.14 6.02 3.10
C ASP A 53 18.06 5.06 3.61
N LYS A 54 18.29 3.75 3.44
CA LYS A 54 17.34 2.69 3.82
C LYS A 54 17.08 2.62 5.32
N ASP A 55 17.99 3.14 6.13
CA ASP A 55 17.90 3.11 7.60
C ASP A 55 17.43 4.46 8.16
N ALA A 56 17.04 5.42 7.30
CA ALA A 56 16.48 6.69 7.75
C ALA A 56 15.21 6.47 8.59
N PRO A 57 15.04 7.19 9.71
CA PRO A 57 13.89 7.00 10.59
C PRO A 57 12.59 7.45 9.92
N VAL A 58 11.54 6.63 10.03
CA VAL A 58 10.20 6.98 9.56
C VAL A 58 9.63 8.10 10.44
N TYR A 59 9.44 9.28 9.86
CA TYR A 59 8.91 10.44 10.58
C TYR A 59 7.40 10.33 10.86
N ALA A 60 6.63 9.84 9.89
CA ALA A 60 5.18 9.73 9.99
C ALA A 60 4.66 8.56 9.15
N CYS A 61 3.54 7.98 9.61
CA CYS A 61 2.79 6.96 8.86
C CYS A 61 1.38 7.50 8.56
N LEU A 62 1.00 7.49 7.28
CA LEU A 62 -0.34 7.85 6.84
C LEU A 62 -1.14 6.58 6.56
N VAL A 63 -2.28 6.42 7.23
CA VAL A 63 -3.18 5.28 7.04
C VAL A 63 -4.52 5.79 6.54
N GLY A 64 -4.90 5.39 5.33
CA GLY A 64 -6.15 5.80 4.68
C GLY A 64 -7.16 4.66 4.61
N LYS A 65 -8.42 4.94 4.95
CA LYS A 65 -9.54 4.02 4.65
C LYS A 65 -9.86 4.10 3.15
N GLY A 66 -9.66 3.00 2.43
CA GLY A 66 -9.83 2.91 0.98
C GLY A 66 -11.04 2.10 0.52
N ILE A 67 -12.19 2.19 1.20
CA ILE A 67 -13.42 1.52 0.73
C ILE A 67 -13.96 2.30 -0.46
N THR A 68 -13.95 1.69 -1.65
CA THR A 68 -14.30 2.36 -2.91
C THR A 68 -15.81 2.39 -3.19
N PHE A 69 -16.60 1.59 -2.47
CA PHE A 69 -18.06 1.58 -2.47
C PHE A 69 -18.58 0.94 -1.18
#